data_AF-G2SYS8-F1
#
_entry.id   AF-G2SYS8-F1
#
_cell.length_a   1.000
_cell.length_b   1.000
_cell.length_c   1.000
_cell.angle_alpha   90.00
_cell.angle_beta   90.00
_cell.angle_gamma   90.00
#
_symmetry.space_group_name_H-M   'P 1'
#
loop_
_entity.id
_entity.type
_entity.pdbx_description
1 polymer ?
#
loop_
_entity_poly.entity_id
_entity_poly.type
_entity_poly.pdbx_seq_one_letter_code
_entity_poly.pdbx_strand_id
1 'polypeptide(L)'
;MRAARRMTRQQLAEQIGLSVDALRKIEAGVNGAKIDTLISIAELFHITLDYLVCGCERKVEVDDLLVGLKEKEVQFIRNMVLNAVDNMKLLTE
;
A
#
# COMPACT_ATOMS: atom_id res chain seq x y z
N MET A 1 -5.66 7.17 -1.34
CA MET A 1 -4.50 7.38 -0.44
C MET A 1 -4.73 8.51 0.56
N ARG A 2 -4.72 9.79 0.13
CA ARG A 2 -4.85 10.95 1.03
C ARG A 2 -6.09 10.92 1.94
N ALA A 3 -7.26 10.60 1.38
CA ALA A 3 -8.52 10.51 2.13
C ALA A 3 -8.48 9.42 3.21
N ALA A 4 -7.81 8.30 2.95
CA ALA A 4 -7.65 7.21 3.93
C ALA A 4 -6.84 7.64 5.15
N ARG A 5 -5.93 8.61 4.99
CA ARG A 5 -5.16 9.21 6.09
C ARG A 5 -5.80 10.50 6.66
N ARG A 6 -7.06 10.81 6.31
CA ARG A 6 -7.78 12.04 6.72
C ARG A 6 -7.03 13.36 6.44
N MET A 7 -6.12 13.35 5.46
CA MET A 7 -5.31 14.50 5.10
C MET A 7 -6.04 15.36 4.07
N THR A 8 -5.91 16.69 4.09
CA THR A 8 -6.52 17.59 3.09
C THR A 8 -5.59 17.79 1.88
N ARG A 9 -6.14 18.22 0.74
CA ARG A 9 -5.31 18.50 -0.47
C ARG A 9 -4.27 19.57 -0.19
N GLN A 10 -4.63 20.57 0.61
CA GLN A 10 -3.71 21.64 0.98
C GLN A 10 -2.53 21.10 1.78
N GLN A 11 -2.77 20.25 2.78
CA GLN A 11 -1.72 19.61 3.56
C GLN A 11 -0.79 18.76 2.69
N LEU A 12 -1.37 17.96 1.78
CA LEU A 12 -0.55 17.16 0.86
C LEU A 12 0.30 18.04 -0.05
N ALA A 13 -0.33 19.04 -0.69
CA ALA A 13 0.33 19.94 -1.63
C ALA A 13 1.52 20.66 -0.97
N GLU A 14 1.35 21.11 0.28
CA GLU A 14 2.41 21.75 1.06
C GLU A 14 3.56 20.79 1.38
N GLN A 15 3.28 19.53 1.74
CA GLN A 15 4.31 18.53 2.02
C GLN A 15 5.15 18.13 0.80
N ILE A 16 4.54 18.11 -0.40
CA ILE A 16 5.23 17.71 -1.64
C ILE A 16 5.66 18.90 -2.51
N GLY A 17 5.50 20.13 -2.02
CA GLY A 17 5.92 21.35 -2.72
C GLY A 17 5.13 21.67 -3.99
N LEU A 18 3.85 21.31 -4.05
CA LEU A 18 2.95 21.61 -5.16
C LEU A 18 1.89 22.65 -4.80
N SER A 19 1.31 23.28 -5.81
CA SER A 19 0.07 24.02 -5.61
C SER A 19 -1.12 23.07 -5.46
N VAL A 20 -2.14 23.50 -4.72
CA VAL A 20 -3.38 22.71 -4.53
C VAL A 20 -4.07 22.42 -5.86
N ASP A 21 -4.02 23.35 -6.81
CA ASP A 21 -4.60 23.18 -8.14
C ASP A 21 -3.80 22.19 -8.99
N ALA A 22 -2.45 22.21 -8.91
CA ALA A 22 -1.62 21.22 -9.57
C ALA A 22 -1.93 19.82 -9.03
N LEU A 23 -1.96 19.67 -7.70
CA LEU A 23 -2.33 18.41 -7.05
C LEU A 23 -3.75 17.96 -7.44
N ARG A 24 -4.73 18.88 -7.50
CA ARG A 24 -6.10 18.55 -7.94
C ARG A 24 -6.11 17.99 -9.36
N LYS A 25 -5.37 18.59 -10.29
CA LYS A 25 -5.28 18.13 -11.68
C LYS A 25 -4.59 16.77 -11.79
N ILE A 26 -3.57 16.52 -10.95
CA ILE A 26 -2.90 15.21 -10.87
C ILE A 26 -3.86 14.15 -10.33
N GLU A 27 -4.53 14.39 -9.20
CA GLU A 27 -5.50 13.44 -8.62
C GLU A 27 -6.68 13.15 -9.57
N ALA A 28 -7.05 14.10 -10.43
CA ALA A 28 -8.10 13.94 -11.44
C ALA A 28 -7.62 13.27 -12.74
N GLY A 29 -6.33 12.97 -12.88
CA GLY A 29 -5.74 12.39 -14.09
C GLY A 29 -5.66 13.36 -15.28
N VAL A 30 -5.90 14.66 -15.06
CA VAL A 30 -5.87 15.69 -16.11
C VAL A 30 -4.43 16.03 -16.50
N ASN A 31 -3.54 16.10 -15.50
CA ASN A 31 -2.11 16.34 -15.70
C ASN A 31 -1.30 15.17 -15.14
N GLY A 32 -0.25 14.76 -15.85
CA GLY A 32 0.80 13.93 -15.28
C GLY A 32 1.63 14.69 -14.23
N ALA A 33 2.43 13.95 -13.47
CA ALA A 33 3.40 14.49 -12.52
C ALA A 33 4.82 14.09 -12.92
N LYS A 34 5.82 14.87 -12.49
CA LYS A 34 7.23 14.48 -12.65
C LYS A 34 7.52 13.21 -11.84
N ILE A 35 8.49 12.42 -12.28
CA ILE A 35 8.89 11.19 -11.59
C ILE A 35 9.27 11.47 -10.13
N ASP A 36 10.04 12.53 -9.87
CA ASP A 36 10.43 12.93 -8.52
C ASP A 36 9.22 13.21 -7.63
N THR A 37 8.20 13.87 -8.17
CA THR A 37 6.93 14.13 -7.46
C THR A 37 6.20 12.84 -7.12
N LEU A 38 6.16 11.88 -8.05
CA LEU A 38 5.54 10.58 -7.80
C LEU A 38 6.30 9.79 -6.73
N ILE A 39 7.64 9.85 -6.74
CA ILE A 39 8.49 9.25 -5.70
C ILE A 39 8.18 9.88 -4.34
N SER A 40 8.14 11.22 -4.23
CA SER A 40 7.81 11.90 -2.98
C SER A 40 6.43 11.52 -2.44
N ILE A 41 5.43 11.36 -3.32
CA ILE A 41 4.10 10.88 -2.93
C ILE A 41 4.18 9.44 -2.42
N ALA A 42 4.90 8.57 -3.13
CA ALA A 42 5.04 7.16 -2.76
C ALA A 42 5.71 7.00 -1.39
N GLU A 43 6.80 7.73 -1.14
CA GLU A 43 7.51 7.76 0.14
C GLU A 43 6.61 8.28 1.27
N LEU A 44 5.91 9.40 1.05
CA LEU A 44 5.02 10.00 2.04
C LEU A 44 3.92 9.02 2.47
N PHE A 45 3.36 8.27 1.53
CA PHE A 45 2.30 7.30 1.79
C PHE A 45 2.81 5.89 2.13
N HIS A 46 4.12 5.67 2.16
CA HIS A 46 4.74 4.35 2.35
C HIS A 46 4.16 3.28 1.40
N ILE A 47 4.02 3.64 0.13
CA ILE A 47 3.53 2.77 -0.92
C ILE A 47 4.60 2.61 -2.00
N THR A 48 4.40 1.64 -2.88
CA THR A 48 5.25 1.43 -4.04
C THR A 48 4.85 2.38 -5.17
N LEU A 49 5.81 2.75 -6.01
CA LEU A 49 5.53 3.53 -7.21
C LEU A 49 4.59 2.78 -8.16
N ASP A 50 4.73 1.45 -8.26
CA ASP A 50 3.83 0.59 -9.03
C ASP A 50 2.37 0.72 -8.58
N TYR A 51 2.12 0.74 -7.27
CA TYR A 51 0.78 0.95 -6.74
C TYR A 51 0.26 2.34 -7.08
N LEU A 52 1.11 3.37 -7.01
CA LEU A 52 0.74 4.75 -7.32
C LEU A 52 0.39 4.97 -8.80
N VAL A 53 1.14 4.34 -9.71
CA VAL A 53 1.03 4.59 -11.16
C VAL A 53 0.11 3.58 -11.85
N CYS A 54 0.21 2.30 -11.51
CA CYS A 54 -0.53 1.23 -12.17
C CYS A 54 -1.84 0.88 -11.45
N GLY A 55 -2.02 1.34 -10.20
CA GLY A 55 -3.15 0.93 -9.35
C GLY A 55 -3.09 -0.54 -8.94
N CYS A 56 -1.97 -1.21 -9.19
CA CYS A 56 -1.78 -2.60 -8.80
C CYS A 56 -1.56 -2.66 -7.30
N GLU A 57 -2.55 -3.12 -6.54
CA GLU A 57 -2.27 -3.65 -5.21
C GLU A 57 -1.26 -4.77 -5.38
N ARG A 58 -0.07 -4.60 -4.80
CA ARG A 58 0.91 -5.68 -4.72
C ARG A 58 0.24 -6.74 -3.85
N LYS A 59 -0.37 -7.75 -4.47
CA LYS A 59 -0.79 -8.96 -3.78
C LYS A 59 0.50 -9.56 -3.26
N VAL A 60 0.74 -9.40 -1.96
CA VAL A 60 1.82 -10.13 -1.30
C VAL A 60 1.36 -11.58 -1.37
N GLU A 61 2.01 -12.35 -2.25
CA GLU A 61 1.74 -13.78 -2.35
C GLU A 61 2.20 -14.41 -1.04
N VAL A 62 1.56 -15.50 -0.61
CA VAL A 62 1.94 -16.18 0.64
C VAL A 62 3.42 -16.57 0.60
N ASP A 63 3.93 -16.89 -0.58
CA ASP A 63 5.32 -17.24 -0.81
C ASP A 63 6.30 -16.09 -0.51
N ASP A 64 5.90 -14.84 -0.75
CA ASP A 64 6.73 -13.66 -0.43
C ASP A 64 6.98 -13.53 1.08
N LEU A 65 6.04 -13.99 1.91
CA LEU A 65 6.14 -13.96 3.37
C LEU A 65 7.08 -15.05 3.92
N LEU A 66 7.36 -16.07 3.11
CA LEU A 66 8.16 -17.23 3.51
C LEU A 66 9.63 -17.12 3.07
N VAL A 67 9.97 -16.13 2.25
CA VAL A 67 11.33 -15.93 1.74
C VAL A 67 12.33 -15.73 2.89
N GLY A 68 13.41 -16.50 2.88
CA GLY A 68 14.50 -16.40 3.86
C GLY A 68 14.26 -17.14 5.18
N LEU A 69 13.09 -17.76 5.35
CA LEU A 69 12.82 -18.60 6.51
C LEU A 69 13.40 -20.01 6.36
N LYS A 70 13.79 -20.60 7.48
CA LYS A 70 14.20 -22.01 7.55
C LYS A 70 12.96 -22.91 7.60
N GLU A 71 13.14 -24.17 7.20
CA GLU A 71 12.07 -25.17 7.15
C GLU A 71 11.22 -25.24 8.44
N LYS A 72 11.87 -25.19 9.61
CA LYS A 72 11.17 -25.21 10.90
C LYS A 72 10.30 -23.98 11.15
N GLU A 73 10.74 -22.81 10.68
CA GLU A 73 10.02 -21.55 10.83
C GLU A 73 8.81 -21.52 9.87
N VAL A 74 9.00 -21.99 8.64
CA VAL A 74 7.90 -22.17 7.67
C VAL A 74 6.85 -23.14 8.22
N GLN A 75 7.26 -24.28 8.78
CA GLN A 75 6.34 -25.26 9.35
C GLN A 75 5.57 -24.69 10.56
N PHE A 76 6.22 -23.88 11.39
CA PHE A 76 5.55 -23.20 12.49
C PHE A 76 4.45 -22.24 12.00
N ILE A 77 4.76 -21.40 11.01
CA ILE A 77 3.78 -20.47 10.41
C ILE A 77 2.63 -21.25 9.78
N ARG A 78 2.90 -22.35 9.07
CA ARG A 78 1.88 -23.21 8.47
C ARG A 78 0.88 -23.72 9.51
N ASN A 79 1.37 -24.24 10.64
CA ASN A 79 0.51 -24.74 11.72
C ASN A 79 -0.31 -23.60 12.34
N MET A 80 0.28 -22.41 12.50
CA MET A 80 -0.42 -21.24 13.02
C MET A 80 -1.58 -20.83 12.10
N VAL A 81 -1.35 -20.78 10.79
CA VAL A 81 -2.38 -20.43 9.80
C VAL A 81 -3.49 -21.48 9.77
N LEU A 82 -3.16 -22.77 9.80
CA LEU A 82 -4.15 -23.86 9.86
C LEU A 82 -5.05 -23.72 11.09
N ASN A 83 -4.46 -23.50 12.26
CA ASN A 83 -5.22 -23.29 13.49
C ASN A 83 -6.13 -22.05 13.40
N ALA A 84 -5.64 -20.95 12.82
CA ALA A 84 -6.44 -19.75 12.63
C ALA A 84 -7.64 -20.00 11.70
N VAL A 85 -7.44 -20.72 10.60
CA VAL A 85 -8.50 -21.09 9.66
C VAL A 85 -9.54 -21.99 10.33
N ASP A 86 -9.11 -22.96 11.13
CA ASP A 86 -10.04 -23.83 11.86
C ASP A 86 -10.86 -23.04 12.88
N ASN A 87 -10.25 -22.08 13.58
CA ASN A 87 -10.97 -21.19 14.49
C ASN A 87 -11.97 -20.27 13.77
N MET A 88 -11.71 -19.90 12.51
CA MET A 88 -12.65 -19.08 11.73
C MET A 88 -13.94 -19.83 11.38
N LYS A 89 -13.91 -21.16 11.29
CA LYS A 89 -15.12 -21.97 11.07
C LYS A 89 -16.12 -21.79 12.23
N LEU A 90 -15.61 -21.55 13.44
CA LEU A 90 -16.40 -21.28 14.63
C LEU A 90 -17.08 -19.90 14.63
N LEU A 91 -16.69 -18.99 13.70
CA LEU A 91 -17.31 -17.66 13.56
C LEU A 91 -18.48 -17.66 12.56
N THR A 92 -18.71 -18.77 11.87
CA THR A 92 -19.75 -18.94 10.85
C THR A 92 -20.91 -19.83 11.30
N GLU A 93 -20.89 -20.32 12.54
CA GLU A 93 -22.01 -20.95 13.25
C GLU A 93 -22.71 -19.96 14.18
#